data_AF-A0A0H5Q3X7-F1
#
_entry.id   AF-A0A0H5Q3X7-F1
#
_cell.length_a   1.000
_cell.length_b   1.000
_cell.length_c   1.000
_cell.angle_alpha   90.00
_cell.angle_beta   90.00
_cell.angle_gamma   90.00
#
_symmetry.space_group_name_H-M   'P 1'
#
loop_
_entity.id
_entity.type
_entity.pdbx_description
1 polymer ?
#
loop_
_entity_poly.entity_id
_entity_poly.type
_entity_poly.pdbx_seq_one_letter_code
_entity_poly.pdbx_strand_id
1 'polypeptide(L)' 'MDVSLNVYKSGGGHKLTVVARPAKAASLGEYVLIEGATLESLSDKPTALECLRAAYMMIGEQLASRGGSS' A
#
# COMPACT_ATOMS: atom_id res chain seq x y z
N MET A 1 0.10 16.98 3.81
CA MET A 1 0.55 15.83 3.00
C MET A 1 -0.52 14.78 3.14
N ASP A 2 -1.03 14.29 2.03
CA ASP A 2 -2.09 13.29 1.99
C ASP A 2 -1.49 11.95 1.56
N VAL A 3 -1.91 10.86 2.20
CA VAL A 3 -1.48 9.51 1.82
C VAL A 3 -2.72 8.66 1.67
N SER A 4 -2.93 8.13 0.47
CA SER A 4 -4.03 7.26 0.14
C SER A 4 -3.56 5.81 0.06
N LEU A 5 -4.27 4.93 0.76
CA LEU A 5 -4.16 3.47 0.63
C LEU A 5 -5.36 2.94 -0.14
N ASN A 6 -5.11 2.11 -1.15
CA ASN A 6 -6.17 1.42 -1.88
C ASN A 6 -5.90 -0.09 -1.91
N VAL A 7 -6.87 -0.88 -1.46
CA VAL A 7 -6.87 -2.33 -1.57
C VAL A 7 -7.98 -2.74 -2.54
N TYR A 8 -7.61 -3.42 -3.62
CA TYR A 8 -8.54 -3.80 -4.69
C TYR A 8 -8.26 -5.20 -5.20
N LYS A 9 -9.27 -5.85 -5.79
CA LYS A 9 -9.15 -7.18 -6.37
C LYS A 9 -8.68 -7.10 -7.82
N SER A 10 -7.65 -7.87 -8.17
CA SER A 10 -7.09 -7.93 -9.53
C SER A 10 -6.35 -9.25 -9.75
N GLY A 11 -6.62 -9.93 -10.87
CA GLY A 11 -5.91 -11.16 -11.25
C GLY A 11 -6.05 -12.32 -10.27
N GLY A 12 -7.19 -12.43 -9.58
CA GLY A 12 -7.45 -13.51 -8.61
C GLY A 12 -6.92 -13.25 -7.20
N GLY A 13 -6.23 -12.13 -6.96
CA GLY A 13 -5.74 -11.73 -5.63
C GLY A 13 -6.17 -10.32 -5.24
N HIS A 14 -5.86 -9.95 -4.00
CA HIS A 14 -5.99 -8.57 -3.51
C HIS A 14 -4.66 -7.85 -3.64
N LYS A 15 -4.70 -6.61 -4.10
CA LYS A 15 -3.53 -5.77 -4.34
C LYS A 15 -3.60 -4.49 -3.53
N LEU A 16 -2.46 -4.05 -3.03
CA LEU A 16 -2.26 -2.79 -2.34
C LEU A 16 -1.61 -1.79 -3.29
N THR A 17 -2.10 -0.56 -3.27
CA THR A 17 -1.41 0.60 -3.83
C THR A 17 -1.40 1.73 -2.81
N VAL A 18 -0.24 2.37 -2.65
CA VAL A 18 -0.02 3.47 -1.70
C VAL A 18 0.51 4.67 -2.45
N VAL A 19 -0.21 5.79 -2.37
CA VAL A 19 0.13 7.03 -3.07
C VAL A 19 0.22 8.16 -2.07
N ALA A 20 1.31 8.94 -2.13
CA ALA A 20 1.49 10.16 -1.36
C ALA A 20 1.30 11.38 -2.26
N ARG A 21 0.46 12.31 -1.82
CA ARG A 21 0.22 13.61 -2.45
C ARG A 21 0.77 14.73 -1.55
N PRO A 22 1.80 15.47 -1.99
CA PRO A 22 2.28 16.62 -1.23
C PRO A 22 1.21 17.71 -1.19
N ALA A 23 1.16 18.45 -0.07
CA ALA A 23 0.17 19.52 0.12
C ALA A 23 0.29 20.66 -0.91
N LYS A 24 1.51 20.89 -1.43
CA LYS A 24 1.73 21.72 -2.62
C LYS A 24 1.62 20.84 -3.87
N ALA A 25 0.38 20.64 -4.33
CA ALA A 25 0.06 19.79 -5.47
C ALA A 25 0.61 20.31 -6.82
N ALA A 26 1.03 21.58 -6.91
CA ALA A 26 1.33 22.24 -8.18
C ALA A 26 2.70 21.90 -8.82
N SER A 27 3.63 21.23 -8.11
CA SER A 27 5.01 21.11 -8.61
C SER A 27 5.68 19.74 -8.48
N LEU A 28 5.11 18.78 -7.73
CA LEU A 28 5.80 17.53 -7.42
C LEU A 28 5.06 16.25 -7.85
N GLY A 29 3.79 16.34 -8.27
CA GLY A 29 3.01 15.18 -8.72
C GLY A 29 2.60 14.22 -7.60
N GLU A 30 1.95 13.11 -7.99
CA GLU A 30 1.63 11.99 -7.10
C GLU A 30 2.85 11.07 -6.96
N TYR A 31 3.21 10.69 -5.75
CA TYR A 31 4.28 9.74 -5.48
C TYR A 31 3.71 8.36 -5.21
N VAL A 32 3.96 7.41 -6.10
CA VAL A 32 3.63 6.01 -5.87
C VAL A 32 4.68 5.40 -4.94
N LEU A 33 4.28 5.06 -3.72
CA LEU A 33 5.17 4.45 -2.72
C LEU A 33 5.19 2.93 -2.86
N ILE A 34 4.02 2.34 -3.15
CA ILE A 34 3.82 0.92 -3.40
C ILE A 34 2.81 0.80 -4.54
N GLU A 35 3.14 0.03 -5.57
CA GLU A 35 2.27 -0.20 -6.73
C GLU A 35 1.88 -1.67 -6.84
N GLY A 36 0.57 -1.95 -6.83
CA GLY A 36 0.02 -3.27 -7.15
C GLY A 36 0.54 -4.46 -6.33
N ALA A 37 1.03 -4.24 -5.11
CA ALA A 37 1.63 -5.30 -4.29
C ALA A 37 0.57 -6.33 -3.84
N THR A 38 0.82 -7.61 -4.10
CA THR A 38 -0.10 -8.69 -3.73
C THR A 38 -0.15 -8.87 -2.21
N LEU A 39 -1.35 -8.92 -1.64
CA LEU A 39 -1.59 -9.22 -0.23
C LEU A 39 -1.91 -10.71 -0.07
N GLU A 40 -0.88 -11.55 -0.01
CA GLU A 40 -1.02 -13.02 0.00
C GLU A 40 -1.75 -13.57 1.23
N SER A 41 -1.79 -12.81 2.33
CA SER A 41 -2.46 -13.21 3.56
C SER A 41 -3.99 -13.02 3.54
N LEU A 42 -4.55 -12.39 2.49
CA LEU A 42 -5.98 -12.14 2.39
C LEU A 42 -6.73 -13.31 1.75
N SER A 43 -7.89 -13.63 2.32
CA SER A 43 -8.86 -14.57 1.74
C SER A 43 -9.55 -13.97 0.50
N ASP A 44 -10.39 -14.74 -0.18
CA ASP A 44 -11.13 -14.26 -1.37
C ASP A 44 -12.13 -13.12 -1.05
N LYS A 45 -12.66 -13.10 0.18
CA LYS A 45 -13.66 -12.14 0.67
C LYS A 45 -13.23 -11.58 2.04
N PRO A 46 -12.18 -10.75 2.08
CA PRO A 46 -11.68 -10.20 3.32
C PRO A 46 -12.62 -9.11 3.83
N THR A 47 -12.70 -8.98 5.14
CA THR A 47 -13.29 -7.85 5.82
C THR A 47 -12.43 -6.60 5.67
N ALA A 48 -13.00 -5.42 5.90
CA ALA A 48 -12.25 -4.17 5.88
C ALA A 48 -11.09 -4.17 6.89
N LEU A 49 -11.26 -4.80 8.05
CA LEU A 49 -10.21 -4.91 9.07
C LEU A 49 -9.04 -5.79 8.60
N GLU A 50 -9.33 -6.92 7.95
CA GLU A 50 -8.30 -7.78 7.38
C GLU A 50 -7.52 -7.06 6.28
N CYS A 51 -8.20 -6.35 5.38
CA CYS A 51 -7.56 -5.52 4.36
C CYS A 51 -6.64 -4.47 5.00
N LEU A 52 -7.12 -3.76 6.02
CA LEU A 52 -6.36 -2.72 6.71
C LEU A 52 -5.11 -3.31 7.38
N ARG A 53 -5.28 -4.42 8.11
CA ARG A 53 -4.18 -5.12 8.78
C ARG A 53 -3.14 -5.59 7.77
N ALA A 54 -3.54 -6.28 6.71
CA ALA A 54 -2.62 -6.79 5.69
C ALA A 54 -1.86 -5.66 4.99
N ALA A 55 -2.54 -4.54 4.71
CA ALA A 55 -1.91 -3.39 4.09
C ALA A 55 -0.83 -2.76 4.97
N TYR A 56 -1.09 -2.56 6.26
CA TYR A 56 -0.09 -2.02 7.19
C TYR A 56 1.09 -2.96 7.42
N MET A 57 0.86 -4.28 7.46
CA MET A 57 1.93 -5.27 7.55
C MET A 57 2.86 -5.20 6.33
N MET A 58 2.30 -5.20 5.12
CA MET A 58 3.07 -5.06 3.86
C MET A 58 3.88 -3.76 3.81
N ILE A 59 3.29 -2.64 4.26
CA ILE A 59 4.02 -1.37 4.37
C ILE A 59 5.19 -1.50 5.35
N GLY A 60 4.96 -2.11 6.52
CA GLY A 60 6.00 -2.34 7.52
C GLY A 60 7.17 -3.17 6.98
N GLU A 61 6.87 -4.25 6.26
CA GLU A 61 7.87 -5.11 5.61
C GLU A 61 8.72 -4.33 4.58
N GLN A 62 8.08 -3.53 3.73
CA GLN A 62 8.75 -2.66 2.75
C GLN A 62 9.64 -1.59 3.40
N LEU A 63 9.23 -1.05 4.55
CA LEU A 63 10.03 -0.09 5.30
C LEU A 63 11.23 -0.78 5.98
N ALA A 64 11.02 -1.95 6.57
CA ALA A 64 12.08 -2.74 7.20
C ALA A 64 13.15 -3.16 6.18
N SER A 65 12.75 -3.56 4.97
CA SER A 65 13.69 -3.91 3.90
C SER A 65 14.52 -2.71 3.42
N ARG A 66 14.00 -1.49 3.53
CA ARG A 66 14.73 -0.25 3.19
C ARG A 66 15.64 0.25 4.31
N GLY A 67 15.30 -0.04 5.56
CA GLY A 67 16.07 0.37 6.75
C GLY A 67 17.23 -0.56 7.13
N GLY A 68 17.33 -1.75 6.53
CA GLY A 68 18.38 -2.75 6.83
C GLY A 68 19.75 -2.50 6.19
N SER A 69 20.00 -1.32 5.62
CA SER A 69 21.31 -0.88 5.13
C SER A 69 21.82 0.26 6.00
N SER A 70 22.32 -0.07 7.20
CA SER A 70 22.99 0.87 8.11
C SER A 70 24.04 0.13 8.92
#